data_AF-A0A6L2PI32-F1
#
_entry.id   AF-A0A6L2PI32-F1
#
_cell.length_a   1.000
_cell.length_b   1.000
_cell.length_c   1.000
_cell.angle_alpha   90.00
_cell.angle_beta   90.00
_cell.angle_gamma   90.00
#
_symmetry.space_group_name_H-M   'P 1'
#
loop_
_entity.id
_entity.type
_entity.pdbx_description
1 polymer ?
#
loop_
_entity_poly.entity_id
_entity_poly.type
_entity_poly.pdbx_seq_one_letter_code
_entity_poly.pdbx_strand_id
1 'polypeptide(L)' 'MRYINGTRLDDRIIRTDWDAGFVEGRQYGRGKTGGQVRDEYRTDFDGGRGGYGKIIQQKVSAPIHDVTVFNR' A
#
# COMPACT_ATOMS: atom_id res chain seq x y z
N MET A 1 1.58 -15.13 19.68
CA MET A 1 1.72 -13.94 20.55
C MET A 1 0.37 -13.60 21.17
N ARG A 2 0.23 -13.65 22.50
CA ARG A 2 -1.07 -13.48 23.18
C ARG A 2 -1.36 -12.04 23.67
N TYR A 3 -0.34 -11.29 24.05
CA TYR A 3 -0.52 -10.04 24.80
C TYR A 3 -0.38 -8.76 23.96
N ILE A 4 0.35 -8.82 22.84
CA ILE A 4 0.65 -7.65 21.99
C ILE A 4 -0.22 -7.63 20.72
N ASN A 5 -0.73 -8.79 20.28
CA ASN A 5 -1.57 -8.85 19.09
C ASN A 5 -2.89 -8.11 19.33
N GLY A 6 -3.26 -7.19 18.44
CA GLY A 6 -4.50 -6.41 18.57
C GLY A 6 -4.42 -5.22 19.53
N THR A 7 -3.27 -4.93 20.13
CA THR A 7 -3.07 -3.67 20.86
C THR A 7 -2.81 -2.51 19.89
N ARG A 8 -2.73 -1.28 20.43
CA ARG A 8 -2.48 -0.07 19.64
C ARG A 8 -1.01 0.32 19.69
N LEU A 9 -0.48 0.72 18.53
CA LEU A 9 0.82 1.36 18.36
C LEU A 9 0.61 2.55 17.41
N ASP A 10 1.01 3.75 17.81
CA ASP A 10 0.74 5.00 17.09
C ASP A 10 -0.72 5.14 16.65
N ASP A 11 -1.65 4.88 17.59
CA ASP A 11 -3.10 4.83 17.41
C ASP A 11 -3.65 3.77 16.44
N ARG A 12 -2.79 2.91 15.87
CA ARG A 12 -3.16 1.86 14.92
C ARG A 12 -3.21 0.50 15.59
N ILE A 13 -4.21 -0.30 15.24
CA ILE A 13 -4.29 -1.70 15.69
C ILE A 13 -3.24 -2.51 14.92
N ILE A 14 -2.30 -3.12 15.65
CA ILE A 14 -1.25 -3.96 15.05
C ILE A 14 -1.66 -5.44 15.04
N ARG A 15 -1.18 -6.17 14.03
CA ARG A 15 -1.36 -7.62 13.90
C ARG A 15 -0.01 -8.31 13.89
N THR A 16 0.12 -9.35 14.69
CA THR A 16 1.34 -10.18 14.76
C THR A 16 1.00 -11.62 14.39
N ASP A 17 1.90 -12.26 13.65
CA ASP A 17 1.79 -13.67 13.24
C ASP A 17 3.12 -14.39 13.49
N TRP A 18 3.09 -15.71 13.44
CA TRP A 18 4.30 -16.54 13.39
C TRP A 18 4.95 -16.45 12.02
N ASP A 19 6.29 -16.39 12.01
CA ASP A 19 7.10 -16.37 10.80
C ASP A 19 8.21 -17.43 10.89
N ALA A 20 8.66 -17.93 9.74
CA ALA A 20 9.67 -18.97 9.64
C ALA A 20 11.11 -18.50 9.96
N GLY A 21 11.31 -17.21 10.24
CA GLY A 21 12.61 -16.60 10.54
C GLY A 21 13.11 -15.64 9.47
N PHE A 22 14.05 -14.77 9.84
CA PHE A 22 14.61 -13.76 8.95
C PHE A 22 15.57 -14.35 7.93
N VAL A 23 15.47 -13.87 6.67
CA VAL A 23 16.40 -14.16 5.57
C VAL A 23 16.53 -12.86 4.75
N GLU A 24 17.72 -12.58 4.23
CA GLU A 24 17.95 -11.41 3.39
C GLU A 24 16.99 -11.37 2.19
N GLY A 25 16.47 -10.18 1.90
CA GLY A 25 15.46 -9.93 0.89
C GLY A 25 14.03 -9.93 1.45
N ARG A 26 13.77 -10.58 2.59
CA ARG A 26 12.44 -10.59 3.22
C ARG A 26 12.04 -9.25 3.84
N GLN A 27 13.01 -8.37 4.09
CA GLN A 27 12.77 -7.00 4.57
C GLN A 27 12.06 -6.11 3.53
N TYR A 28 12.16 -6.45 2.24
CA TYR A 28 11.57 -5.64 1.18
C TYR A 28 10.12 -6.03 0.91
N GLY A 29 9.29 -5.02 0.64
CA GLY A 29 7.93 -5.23 0.17
C GLY A 29 7.90 -5.94 -1.17
N ARG A 30 6.94 -6.86 -1.34
CA ARG A 30 6.79 -7.71 -2.54
C ARG A 30 5.76 -7.16 -3.55
N GLY A 31 5.26 -5.95 -3.32
CA GLY A 31 4.42 -5.24 -4.29
C GLY A 31 5.22 -4.87 -5.53
N LYS A 32 4.55 -4.81 -6.68
CA LYS A 32 5.12 -4.36 -7.96
C LYS A 32 5.74 -2.97 -7.87
N THR A 33 5.21 -2.09 -6.99
CA THR A 33 5.77 -0.75 -6.77
C THR A 33 6.81 -0.70 -5.65
N GLY A 34 7.29 -1.84 -5.15
CA GLY A 34 8.27 -1.97 -4.06
C GLY A 34 7.68 -1.93 -2.64
N GLY A 35 6.39 -1.60 -2.49
CA GLY A 35 5.70 -1.57 -1.20
C GLY A 35 5.15 -2.94 -0.77
N GLN A 36 4.29 -2.97 0.24
CA GLN A 36 3.55 -4.20 0.57
C GLN A 36 2.50 -4.48 -0.50
N VAL A 37 2.31 -5.76 -0.87
CA VAL A 37 1.29 -6.20 -1.84
C VAL A 37 -0.11 -5.74 -1.42
N ARG A 38 -0.41 -5.76 -0.12
CA ARG A 38 -1.71 -5.32 0.41
C ARG A 38 -2.01 -3.85 0.10
N ASP A 39 -1.00 -2.99 0.12
CA ASP A 39 -1.20 -1.55 -0.07
C ASP A 39 -1.49 -1.19 -1.54
N GLU A 40 -1.25 -2.10 -2.49
CA GLU A 40 -1.52 -1.86 -3.92
C GLU A 40 -3.01 -1.90 -4.24
N TYR A 41 -3.73 -2.85 -3.63
CA TYR A 41 -5.16 -3.10 -3.89
C TYR A 41 -6.10 -2.32 -2.96
N ARG A 42 -5.55 -1.55 -2.03
CA ARG A 42 -6.34 -0.81 -1.05
C ARG A 42 -7.09 0.35 -1.70
N THR A 43 -8.35 0.54 -1.31
CA THR A 43 -9.22 1.58 -1.89
C THR A 43 -9.37 2.81 -1.00
N ASP A 44 -9.22 2.65 0.31
CA ASP A 44 -9.29 3.71 1.30
C ASP A 44 -8.02 4.58 1.35
N PHE A 45 -8.19 5.82 1.81
CA PHE A 45 -7.09 6.75 2.08
C PHE A 45 -6.56 6.53 3.51
N ASP A 46 -5.24 6.35 3.66
CA ASP A 46 -4.57 6.32 4.96
C ASP A 46 -3.27 7.12 4.89
N GLY A 47 -3.24 8.26 5.58
CA GLY A 47 -2.07 9.15 5.60
C GLY A 47 -0.82 8.47 6.16
N GLY A 48 -0.95 7.59 7.14
CA GLY A 48 0.16 6.84 7.73
C GLY A 48 0.69 5.71 6.83
N ARG A 49 0.06 5.48 5.66
CA ARG A 49 0.52 4.55 4.61
C ARG A 49 0.80 5.24 3.28
N GLY A 50 0.99 6.57 3.28
CA GLY A 50 1.30 7.33 2.08
C GLY A 50 0.09 7.64 1.18
N GLY A 51 -1.12 7.60 1.73
CA GLY A 51 -2.35 8.06 1.07
C GLY A 51 -3.19 6.93 0.47
N TYR A 52 -3.59 7.08 -0.80
CA TYR A 52 -4.36 6.07 -1.55
C TYR A 52 -3.49 4.89 -1.98
N GLY A 53 -4.12 3.73 -2.19
CA GLY A 53 -3.46 2.56 -2.77
C GLY A 53 -2.85 2.88 -4.13
N LYS A 54 -1.73 2.23 -4.45
CA LYS A 54 -0.88 2.60 -5.59
C LYS A 54 -1.58 2.50 -6.93
N ILE A 55 -2.48 1.53 -7.11
CA ILE A 55 -3.27 1.39 -8.33
C ILE A 55 -4.22 2.57 -8.53
N ILE A 56 -4.87 3.04 -7.46
CA ILE A 56 -5.76 4.21 -7.53
C ILE A 56 -4.96 5.48 -7.76
N GLN A 57 -3.83 5.64 -7.06
CA GLN A 57 -2.95 6.77 -7.25
C GLN A 57 -2.51 6.90 -8.73
N GLN A 58 -2.11 5.79 -9.36
CA GLN A 58 -1.73 5.76 -10.78
C GLN A 58 -2.89 6.12 -11.72
N LYS A 59 -4.10 5.62 -11.45
CA LYS A 59 -5.30 5.96 -12.23
C LYS A 59 -5.67 7.43 -12.14
N VAL A 60 -5.54 8.03 -10.95
CA VAL A 60 -5.84 9.46 -10.73
C VAL A 60 -4.76 10.35 -11.33
N SER A 61 -3.49 9.92 -11.35
CA SER A 61 -2.37 10.70 -11.88
C SER A 61 -2.18 10.61 -13.40
N ALA A 62 -2.89 9.71 -14.09
CA ALA A 62 -2.79 9.61 -15.54
C ALA A 62 -3.36 10.89 -16.18
N PRO A 63 -2.55 11.66 -16.94
CA PRO A 63 -3.05 12.87 -17.58
C PRO A 63 -4.11 12.52 -18.64
N ILE A 64 -5.21 13.28 -18.64
CA ILE A 64 -6.17 13.32 -19.73
C ILE A 64 -5.42 13.84 -20.97
N HIS A 65 -5.03 12.95 -21.88
CA HIS A 65 -4.26 13.30 -23.10
C HIS A 65 -5.03 13.01 -24.40
N ASP A 66 -6.36 13.01 -24.38
CA ASP A 66 -7.17 12.77 -25.61
C ASP A 66 -8.42 13.66 -25.69
N VAL A 67 -8.27 15.00 -25.75
CA VAL A 67 -9.40 15.89 -26.09
C VAL A 67 -9.06 16.94 -27.16
N THR A 68 -7.88 16.92 -27.78
CA THR A 68 -7.46 18.00 -28.72
C THR A 68 -7.35 17.61 -30.19
N VAL A 69 -7.87 16.44 -30.62
CA VAL A 69 -7.81 16.03 -32.05
C VAL A 69 -9.15 16.17 -32.80
N PHE A 70 -10.19 16.74 -32.19
CA PHE A 70 -11.49 17.00 -32.84
C PHE A 70 -11.70 18.49 -33.21
N ASN A 71 -10.69 19.13 -33.79
CA ASN A 71 -10.87 20.40 -34.47
C ASN A 71 -9.83 20.59 -35.58
N ARG A 72 -9.92 19.76 -36.62
CA ARG A 72 -9.46 20.05 -37.98
C ARG A 72 -10.42 19.41 -38.97
#